data_AF-A0A966YDA7-F1
#
_entry.id   AF-A0A966YDA7-F1
#
_cell.length_a   1.000
_cell.length_b   1.000
_cell.length_c   1.000
_cell.angle_alpha   90.00
_cell.angle_beta   90.00
_cell.angle_gamma   90.00
#
_symmetry.space_group_name_H-M   'P 1'
#
loop_
_entity.id
_entity.type
_entity.pdbx_description
1 polymer ?
#
loop_
_entity_poly.entity_id
_entity_poly.type
_entity_poly.pdbx_seq_one_letter_code
_entity_poly.pdbx_strand_id
1 'polypeptide(L)'
;MLAVATHPLVQAHFGCDDDAGEVWRRCIERTRIRWGLDGPRRGRDGLNQPDLTAHTWWLGLERMLLGAAVPDGFPEPVLGGVVPLTGVDTADIEALAPLVSIVGIVDELDRAVAEDRPVADWCDRLELTLLRLAGDESDELEAALRELDALRQPATDVPVPFHDVKTILSGSLAAAVGRQPLRTGAITATSMIPLRGVPFRVICVAGFDEEAVAPRDGDSDDLVERQRLLGDMDQRVDIRRSLLDCLLAAEDRLIITCTGMSVATNATLPLVTPLAEFVEFVGRHGVPSVERMGEEFSGIEVFHPRHACSRQNFVSDVVRPQTPWSHDRAACHTAAALGAKPATDTAAGIAPPPRSLIELKPLAAFMADPLWPYVRETLAINPWWDNAGVTPATIPLELSKREQRELRDDFLRQRLAANPPPALAAEWAEAVQADGEVP
;
A
#
# COMPACT_ATOMS: atom_id res chain seq x y z
N MET A 1 -5.49 9.47 -6.95
CA MET A 1 -6.38 9.16 -8.09
C MET A 1 -6.40 7.68 -8.40
N LEU A 2 -5.35 7.06 -8.97
CA LEU A 2 -5.40 5.63 -9.32
C LEU A 2 -5.72 4.72 -8.13
N ALA A 3 -5.16 5.00 -6.94
CA ALA A 3 -5.49 4.27 -5.71
C ALA A 3 -6.98 4.36 -5.31
N VAL A 4 -7.66 5.46 -5.63
CA VAL A 4 -9.11 5.61 -5.41
C VAL A 4 -9.87 4.84 -6.49
N ALA A 5 -9.49 5.01 -7.76
CA ALA A 5 -10.17 4.37 -8.89
C ALA A 5 -10.05 2.83 -8.89
N THR A 6 -8.95 2.29 -8.36
CA THR A 6 -8.69 0.84 -8.25
C THR A 6 -9.14 0.26 -6.91
N HIS A 7 -9.79 1.04 -6.05
CA HIS A 7 -10.38 0.50 -4.84
C HIS A 7 -11.53 -0.45 -5.19
N PRO A 8 -11.65 -1.64 -4.57
CA PRO A 8 -12.65 -2.64 -4.96
C PRO A 8 -14.09 -2.12 -4.96
N LEU A 9 -14.47 -1.30 -3.98
CA LEU A 9 -15.81 -0.68 -3.92
C LEU A 9 -16.07 0.26 -5.10
N VAL A 10 -15.05 1.00 -5.54
CA VAL A 10 -15.18 1.93 -6.67
C VAL A 10 -15.25 1.15 -7.97
N GLN A 11 -14.39 0.15 -8.16
CA GLN A 11 -14.47 -0.71 -9.34
C GLN A 11 -15.81 -1.43 -9.44
N ALA A 12 -16.34 -1.95 -8.34
CA ALA A 12 -17.64 -2.59 -8.30
C ALA A 12 -18.78 -1.62 -8.68
N HIS A 13 -18.78 -0.39 -8.13
CA HIS A 13 -19.80 0.61 -8.44
C HIS A 13 -19.78 1.04 -9.91
N PHE A 14 -18.60 1.22 -10.48
CA PHE A 14 -18.43 1.65 -11.88
C PHE A 14 -18.38 0.48 -12.88
N GLY A 15 -18.53 -0.77 -12.43
CA GLY A 15 -18.46 -1.95 -13.29
C GLY A 15 -17.12 -2.12 -14.00
N CYS A 16 -16.02 -1.70 -13.38
CA CYS A 16 -14.67 -1.80 -13.93
C CYS A 16 -14.08 -3.18 -13.66
N ASP A 17 -13.54 -3.81 -14.70
CA ASP A 17 -12.77 -5.05 -14.60
C ASP A 17 -11.25 -4.78 -14.57
N ASP A 18 -10.47 -5.84 -14.49
CA ASP A 18 -9.00 -5.76 -14.49
C ASP A 18 -8.45 -5.18 -15.80
N ASP A 19 -9.14 -5.41 -16.92
CA ASP A 19 -8.77 -4.91 -18.26
C ASP A 19 -8.86 -3.38 -18.30
N ALA A 20 -9.92 -2.79 -17.73
CA ALA A 20 -10.03 -1.34 -17.59
C ALA A 20 -8.85 -0.75 -16.79
N GLY A 21 -8.44 -1.44 -15.71
CA GLY A 21 -7.29 -1.04 -14.91
C GLY A 21 -5.96 -1.08 -15.67
N GLU A 22 -5.77 -2.02 -16.60
CA GLU A 22 -4.60 -2.08 -17.48
C GLU A 22 -4.60 -0.93 -18.50
N VAL A 23 -5.75 -0.65 -19.12
CA VAL A 23 -5.94 0.49 -20.04
C VAL A 23 -5.59 1.80 -19.33
N TRP A 24 -6.05 2.00 -18.09
CA TRP A 24 -5.73 3.20 -17.32
C TRP A 24 -4.25 3.34 -17.07
N ARG A 25 -3.58 2.28 -16.58
CA ARG A 25 -2.14 2.31 -16.30
C ARG A 25 -1.34 2.64 -17.56
N ARG A 26 -1.64 1.96 -18.66
CA ARG A 26 -1.02 2.20 -19.98
C ARG A 26 -1.21 3.64 -20.43
N CYS A 27 -2.43 4.18 -20.35
CA CYS A 27 -2.71 5.54 -20.80
C CYS A 27 -2.10 6.60 -19.89
N ILE A 28 -2.16 6.41 -18.56
CA ILE A 28 -1.59 7.33 -17.56
C ILE A 28 -0.07 7.42 -17.72
N GLU A 29 0.61 6.29 -17.95
CA GLU A 29 2.06 6.28 -18.19
C GLU A 29 2.40 7.10 -19.43
N ARG A 30 1.68 6.88 -20.54
CA ARG A 30 1.95 7.53 -21.83
C ARG A 30 1.54 9.00 -21.91
N THR A 31 0.47 9.40 -21.21
CA THR A 31 0.08 10.81 -21.04
C THR A 31 0.95 11.57 -20.04
N ARG A 32 1.86 10.86 -19.36
CA ARG A 32 2.79 11.44 -18.38
C ARG A 32 2.09 12.26 -17.30
N ILE A 33 0.90 11.84 -16.86
CA ILE A 33 0.24 12.47 -15.70
C ILE A 33 1.16 12.30 -14.48
N ARG A 34 1.36 13.38 -13.71
CA ARG A 34 2.21 13.36 -12.51
C ARG A 34 1.51 13.97 -11.31
N TRP A 35 1.04 15.21 -11.43
CA TRP A 35 0.64 15.99 -10.25
C TRP A 35 -0.44 17.03 -10.58
N GLY A 36 -1.36 17.24 -9.64
CA GLY A 36 -2.43 18.24 -9.76
C GLY A 36 -3.58 17.83 -10.68
N LEU A 37 -4.78 18.33 -10.37
CA LEU A 37 -5.98 18.12 -11.18
C LEU A 37 -5.99 19.01 -12.42
N ASP A 38 -5.65 20.29 -12.27
CA ASP A 38 -5.48 21.28 -13.32
C ASP A 38 -4.37 22.29 -12.97
N GLY A 39 -4.02 23.17 -13.90
CA GLY A 39 -2.99 24.21 -13.74
C GLY A 39 -3.33 25.23 -12.65
N PRO A 40 -4.50 25.91 -12.69
CA PRO A 40 -4.87 26.94 -11.71
C PRO A 40 -4.81 26.47 -10.25
N ARG A 41 -5.18 25.21 -9.95
CA ARG A 41 -5.17 24.69 -8.58
C ARG A 41 -3.81 24.51 -7.98
N ARG A 42 -2.79 24.25 -8.82
CA ARG A 42 -1.42 24.12 -8.32
C ARG A 42 -0.94 25.38 -7.61
N GLY A 43 -1.58 26.53 -7.85
CA GLY A 43 -1.35 27.77 -7.12
C GLY A 43 -1.60 27.66 -5.62
N ARG A 44 -2.64 26.91 -5.20
CA ARG A 44 -2.92 26.62 -3.78
C ARG A 44 -1.76 25.86 -3.12
N ASP A 45 -1.12 25.00 -3.89
CA ASP A 45 -0.07 24.09 -3.42
C ASP A 45 1.34 24.68 -3.67
N GLY A 46 1.44 25.97 -4.01
CA GLY A 46 2.70 26.72 -4.11
C GLY A 46 3.25 26.93 -5.53
N LEU A 47 2.61 26.41 -6.57
CA LEU A 47 3.01 26.64 -7.98
C LEU A 47 2.00 27.53 -8.70
N ASN A 48 2.22 28.84 -8.63
CA ASN A 48 1.35 29.84 -9.26
C ASN A 48 1.66 30.02 -10.77
N GLN A 49 1.43 28.96 -11.55
CA GLN A 49 1.54 28.95 -13.00
C GLN A 49 0.27 28.34 -13.61
N PRO A 50 -0.83 29.11 -13.70
CA PRO A 50 -2.13 28.59 -14.14
C PRO A 50 -2.11 28.05 -15.57
N ASP A 51 -1.23 28.59 -16.42
CA ASP A 51 -1.07 28.18 -17.81
C ASP A 51 -0.25 26.88 -17.96
N LEU A 52 0.43 26.43 -16.90
CA LEU A 52 1.18 25.17 -16.91
C LEU A 52 0.22 24.00 -16.63
N THR A 53 -0.48 23.56 -17.67
CA THR A 53 -1.44 22.43 -17.64
C THR A 53 -0.77 21.08 -17.88
N ALA A 54 0.48 21.05 -18.35
CA ALA A 54 1.26 19.83 -18.54
C ALA A 54 1.28 18.95 -17.27
N HIS A 55 1.22 17.63 -17.45
CA HIS A 55 1.24 16.62 -16.37
C HIS A 55 0.05 16.64 -15.39
N THR A 56 -1.03 17.37 -15.69
CA THR A 56 -2.26 17.37 -14.88
C THR A 56 -3.20 16.23 -15.25
N TRP A 57 -4.09 15.85 -14.32
CA TRP A 57 -5.09 14.82 -14.58
C TRP A 57 -6.04 15.20 -15.72
N TRP A 58 -6.57 16.43 -15.73
CA TRP A 58 -7.53 16.83 -16.75
C TRP A 58 -6.92 16.88 -18.15
N LEU A 59 -5.71 17.43 -18.31
CA LEU A 59 -5.02 17.39 -19.60
C LEU A 59 -4.79 15.95 -20.05
N GLY A 60 -4.33 15.07 -19.15
CA GLY A 60 -4.12 13.67 -19.50
C GLY A 60 -5.40 12.97 -19.98
N LEU A 61 -6.53 13.18 -19.28
CA LEU A 61 -7.82 12.62 -19.71
C LEU A 61 -8.29 13.19 -21.05
N GLU A 62 -8.16 14.50 -21.26
CA GLU A 62 -8.49 15.13 -22.55
C GLU A 62 -7.67 14.52 -23.69
N ARG A 63 -6.37 14.31 -23.49
CA ARG A 63 -5.49 13.67 -24.47
C ARG A 63 -5.89 12.23 -24.77
N MET A 64 -6.29 11.46 -23.75
CA MET A 64 -6.79 10.09 -23.93
C MET A 64 -8.08 10.05 -24.75
N LEU A 65 -9.06 10.89 -24.39
CA LEU A 65 -10.36 10.94 -25.06
C LEU A 65 -10.25 11.46 -26.50
N LEU A 66 -9.43 12.49 -26.73
CA LEU A 66 -9.14 12.98 -28.07
C LEU A 66 -8.39 11.93 -28.90
N GLY A 67 -7.49 11.17 -28.27
CA GLY A 67 -6.79 10.06 -28.90
C GLY A 67 -7.73 9.00 -29.45
N ALA A 68 -8.78 8.68 -28.72
CA ALA A 68 -9.80 7.73 -29.18
C ALA A 68 -10.74 8.30 -30.27
N ALA A 69 -10.88 9.62 -30.33
CA ALA A 69 -11.81 10.31 -31.23
C ALA A 69 -11.17 10.75 -32.57
N VAL A 70 -9.86 10.96 -32.59
CA VAL A 70 -9.09 11.45 -33.74
C VAL A 70 -8.24 10.31 -34.30
N PRO A 71 -8.17 10.12 -35.63
CA PRO A 71 -7.29 9.12 -36.21
C PRO A 71 -5.84 9.30 -35.77
N ASP A 72 -5.15 8.20 -35.51
CA ASP A 72 -3.73 8.20 -35.24
C ASP A 72 -2.97 8.95 -36.35
N GLY A 73 -2.21 9.95 -35.92
CA GLY A 73 -1.49 10.85 -36.80
C GLY A 73 -0.24 11.39 -36.11
N PHE A 74 0.39 12.36 -36.74
CA PHE A 74 1.49 13.08 -36.10
C PHE A 74 0.97 13.87 -34.89
N PRO A 75 1.80 14.08 -33.84
CA PRO A 75 1.43 14.85 -32.66
C PRO A 75 1.26 16.32 -33.05
N GLU A 76 0.06 16.65 -33.51
CA GLU A 76 -0.37 18.00 -33.85
C GLU A 76 -1.41 18.46 -32.82
N PRO A 77 -1.34 19.71 -32.34
CA PRO A 77 -2.37 20.25 -31.47
C PRO A 77 -3.73 20.23 -32.17
N VAL A 78 -4.69 19.55 -31.56
CA VAL A 78 -6.09 19.55 -31.98
C VAL A 78 -6.89 20.43 -31.01
N LEU A 79 -8.17 20.65 -31.30
CA LEU A 79 -9.21 21.32 -30.49
C LEU A 79 -8.73 21.78 -29.10
N GLY A 80 -8.56 23.10 -28.94
CA GLY A 80 -8.09 23.69 -27.67
C GLY A 80 -6.58 23.65 -27.45
N GLY A 81 -5.78 23.24 -28.45
CA GLY A 81 -4.33 23.16 -28.35
C GLY A 81 -3.83 21.87 -27.68
N VAL A 82 -4.70 20.86 -27.56
CA VAL A 82 -4.39 19.59 -26.91
C VAL A 82 -3.94 18.59 -27.96
N VAL A 83 -2.79 17.95 -27.72
CA VAL A 83 -2.23 16.93 -28.61
C VAL A 83 -2.79 15.55 -28.22
N PRO A 84 -3.56 14.87 -29.10
CA PRO A 84 -4.17 13.57 -28.80
C PRO A 84 -3.14 12.49 -28.47
N LEU A 85 -3.46 11.60 -27.53
CA LEU A 85 -2.65 10.42 -27.25
C LEU A 85 -2.85 9.39 -28.38
N THR A 86 -1.78 9.03 -29.08
CA THR A 86 -1.85 8.01 -30.15
C THR A 86 -2.11 6.61 -29.62
N GLY A 87 -2.60 5.68 -30.44
CA GLY A 87 -2.79 4.28 -30.07
C GLY A 87 -3.74 4.11 -28.88
N VAL A 88 -4.75 4.96 -28.79
CA VAL A 88 -5.93 4.78 -27.95
C VAL A 88 -7.07 4.44 -28.91
N ASP A 89 -7.62 3.24 -28.78
CA ASP A 89 -8.68 2.79 -29.67
C ASP A 89 -10.05 3.28 -29.17
N THR A 90 -11.04 3.35 -30.06
CA THR A 90 -12.43 3.62 -29.67
C THR A 90 -12.98 2.61 -28.66
N ALA A 91 -12.45 1.38 -28.65
CA ALA A 91 -12.78 0.36 -27.67
C ALA A 91 -12.27 0.70 -26.26
N ASP A 92 -11.20 1.50 -26.12
CA ASP A 92 -10.67 1.92 -24.81
C ASP A 92 -11.59 2.95 -24.13
N ILE A 93 -12.53 3.58 -24.85
CA ILE A 93 -13.42 4.62 -24.30
C ILE A 93 -14.29 4.08 -23.17
N GLU A 94 -14.80 2.85 -23.29
CA GLU A 94 -15.63 2.23 -22.25
C GLU A 94 -14.85 2.05 -20.96
N ALA A 95 -13.56 1.69 -21.05
CA ALA A 95 -12.67 1.65 -19.91
C ALA A 95 -12.35 3.05 -19.36
N LEU A 96 -12.13 4.05 -20.21
CA LEU A 96 -11.72 5.40 -19.78
C LEU A 96 -12.87 6.21 -19.14
N ALA A 97 -14.13 5.97 -19.53
CA ALA A 97 -15.28 6.75 -19.06
C ALA A 97 -15.48 6.70 -17.52
N PRO A 98 -15.37 5.54 -16.84
CA PRO A 98 -15.32 5.48 -15.38
C PRO A 98 -14.23 6.34 -14.76
N LEU A 99 -13.00 6.30 -15.31
CA LEU A 99 -11.88 7.07 -14.78
C LEU A 99 -12.17 8.58 -14.85
N VAL A 100 -12.75 9.06 -15.95
CA VAL A 100 -13.17 10.45 -16.10
C VAL A 100 -14.22 10.82 -15.05
N SER A 101 -15.19 9.94 -14.81
CA SER A 101 -16.25 10.15 -13.82
C SER A 101 -15.70 10.20 -12.40
N ILE A 102 -14.80 9.28 -12.04
CA ILE A 102 -14.13 9.23 -10.74
C ILE A 102 -13.29 10.48 -10.52
N VAL A 103 -12.54 10.92 -11.54
CA VAL A 103 -11.76 12.16 -11.47
C VAL A 103 -12.67 13.36 -11.29
N GLY A 104 -13.81 13.41 -11.98
CA GLY A 104 -14.85 14.43 -11.79
C GLY A 104 -15.40 14.49 -10.36
N ILE A 105 -15.67 13.35 -9.74
CA ILE A 105 -16.18 13.30 -8.36
C ILE A 105 -15.15 13.85 -7.36
N VAL A 106 -13.89 13.41 -7.47
CA VAL A 106 -12.82 13.91 -6.60
C VAL A 106 -12.55 15.38 -6.84
N ASP A 107 -12.63 15.81 -8.09
CA ASP A 107 -12.50 17.19 -8.52
C ASP A 107 -13.55 18.11 -7.86
N GLU A 108 -14.81 17.69 -7.81
CA GLU A 108 -15.87 18.44 -7.13
C GLU A 108 -15.62 18.61 -5.63
N LEU A 109 -15.14 17.56 -4.94
CA LEU A 109 -14.77 17.65 -3.53
C LEU A 109 -13.56 18.57 -3.33
N ASP A 110 -12.53 18.45 -4.16
CA ASP A 110 -11.32 19.30 -4.09
C ASP A 110 -11.66 20.79 -4.30
N ARG A 111 -12.58 21.12 -5.21
CA ARG A 111 -13.08 22.49 -5.36
C ARG A 111 -13.78 22.99 -4.10
N ALA A 112 -14.52 22.13 -3.41
CA ALA A 112 -15.22 22.52 -2.20
C ALA A 112 -14.26 22.92 -1.06
N VAL A 113 -13.08 22.27 -0.99
CA VAL A 113 -12.00 22.50 0.01
C VAL A 113 -11.46 23.93 0.01
N ALA A 114 -11.66 24.70 -1.07
CA ALA A 114 -11.18 26.07 -1.16
C ALA A 114 -11.89 27.06 -0.21
N GLU A 115 -13.06 26.69 0.32
CA GLU A 115 -13.86 27.55 1.19
C GLU A 115 -14.12 26.85 2.53
N ASP A 116 -14.05 27.60 3.62
CA ASP A 116 -14.45 27.13 4.94
C ASP A 116 -15.97 26.92 4.98
N ARG A 117 -16.40 25.83 5.63
CA ARG A 117 -17.82 25.44 5.69
C ARG A 117 -18.18 24.89 7.06
N PRO A 118 -19.46 24.97 7.46
CA PRO A 118 -19.94 24.27 8.65
C PRO A 118 -19.64 22.77 8.58
N VAL A 119 -19.48 22.14 9.75
CA VAL A 119 -19.16 20.70 9.83
C VAL A 119 -20.26 19.84 9.19
N ALA A 120 -21.53 20.24 9.32
CA ALA A 120 -22.65 19.53 8.69
C ALA A 120 -22.52 19.48 7.15
N ASP A 121 -22.22 20.61 6.52
CA ASP A 121 -22.00 20.70 5.07
C ASP A 121 -20.82 19.83 4.62
N TRP A 122 -19.76 19.75 5.43
CA TRP A 122 -18.64 18.84 5.15
C TRP A 122 -19.06 17.38 5.20
N CYS A 123 -19.84 16.98 6.21
CA CYS A 123 -20.35 15.63 6.34
C CYS A 123 -21.22 15.24 5.15
N ASP A 124 -22.14 16.12 4.73
CA ASP A 124 -23.03 15.90 3.58
C ASP A 124 -22.25 15.73 2.27
N ARG A 125 -21.21 16.55 2.06
CA ARG A 125 -20.34 16.45 0.87
C ARG A 125 -19.52 15.18 0.87
N LEU A 126 -18.96 14.79 2.02
CA LEU A 126 -18.18 13.55 2.15
C LEU A 126 -19.08 12.33 1.91
N GLU A 127 -20.26 12.30 2.51
CA GLU A 127 -21.27 11.28 2.30
C GLU A 127 -21.67 11.16 0.82
N LEU A 128 -22.04 12.28 0.17
CA LEU A 128 -22.35 12.30 -1.26
C LEU A 128 -21.18 11.81 -2.12
N THR A 129 -19.95 12.20 -1.77
CA THR A 129 -18.75 11.75 -2.50
C THR A 129 -18.55 10.25 -2.36
N LEU A 130 -18.71 9.69 -1.16
CA LEU A 130 -18.61 8.26 -0.90
C LEU A 130 -19.68 7.48 -1.67
N LEU A 131 -20.94 7.92 -1.63
CA LEU A 131 -22.04 7.28 -2.36
C LEU A 131 -21.84 7.32 -3.88
N ARG A 132 -21.32 8.42 -4.43
CA ARG A 132 -21.00 8.51 -5.87
C ARG A 132 -19.79 7.69 -6.28
N LEU A 133 -18.89 7.39 -5.36
CA LEU A 133 -17.70 6.58 -5.63
C LEU A 133 -17.97 5.08 -5.47
N ALA A 134 -18.74 4.68 -4.45
CA ALA A 134 -18.87 3.29 -4.01
C ALA A 134 -20.32 2.76 -4.06
N GLY A 135 -21.29 3.58 -4.44
CA GLY A 135 -22.71 3.22 -4.44
C GLY A 135 -23.38 3.34 -3.07
N ASP A 136 -24.70 3.30 -3.06
CA ASP A 136 -25.55 3.39 -1.86
C ASP A 136 -25.87 2.03 -1.22
N GLU A 137 -25.68 0.93 -1.95
CA GLU A 137 -25.96 -0.44 -1.47
C GLU A 137 -24.78 -1.13 -0.75
N SER A 138 -23.66 -0.43 -0.52
CA SER A 138 -22.46 -1.02 0.08
C SER A 138 -22.51 -0.99 1.61
N ASP A 139 -22.65 -2.17 2.23
CA ASP A 139 -22.56 -2.36 3.69
C ASP A 139 -21.20 -1.91 4.24
N GLU A 140 -20.14 -1.94 3.42
CA GLU A 140 -18.79 -1.51 3.78
C GLU A 140 -18.70 -0.01 4.11
N LEU A 141 -19.64 0.82 3.61
CA LEU A 141 -19.70 2.25 3.94
C LEU A 141 -20.36 2.52 5.30
N GLU A 142 -21.10 1.57 5.88
CA GLU A 142 -21.94 1.81 7.06
C GLU A 142 -21.15 2.37 8.24
N ALA A 143 -19.92 1.88 8.46
CA ALA A 143 -19.06 2.39 9.52
C ALA A 143 -18.62 3.84 9.26
N ALA A 144 -18.24 4.17 8.03
CA ALA A 144 -17.81 5.52 7.68
C ALA A 144 -18.97 6.52 7.78
N LEU A 145 -20.16 6.15 7.28
CA LEU A 145 -21.37 6.97 7.37
C LEU A 145 -21.78 7.21 8.83
N ARG A 146 -21.68 6.19 9.69
CA ARG A 146 -21.95 6.33 11.12
C ARG A 146 -21.01 7.32 11.82
N GLU A 147 -19.73 7.34 11.45
CA GLU A 147 -18.77 8.31 11.99
C GLU A 147 -19.05 9.72 11.49
N LEU A 148 -19.49 9.89 10.23
CA LEU A 148 -19.97 11.17 9.72
C LEU A 148 -21.20 11.66 10.50
N ASP A 149 -22.16 10.78 10.78
CA ASP A 149 -23.33 11.10 11.61
C ASP A 149 -22.94 11.51 13.04
N ALA A 150 -21.99 10.79 13.65
CA ALA A 150 -21.47 11.14 14.97
C ALA A 150 -20.81 12.53 14.97
N LEU A 151 -20.07 12.87 13.91
CA LEU A 151 -19.45 14.19 13.75
C LEU A 151 -20.48 15.29 13.47
N ARG A 152 -21.59 14.96 12.81
CA ARG A 152 -22.71 15.87 12.50
C ARG A 152 -23.49 16.28 13.75
N GLN A 153 -23.60 15.43 14.77
CA GLN A 153 -24.38 15.69 15.99
C GLN A 153 -23.93 16.93 16.79
N PRO A 154 -22.63 17.12 17.10
CA PRO A 154 -22.14 18.32 17.79
C PRO A 154 -21.83 19.48 16.84
N ALA A 155 -22.15 19.37 15.55
CA ALA A 155 -21.82 20.38 14.55
C ALA A 155 -22.48 21.73 14.88
N THR A 156 -21.75 22.80 14.60
CA THR A 156 -22.24 24.17 14.69
C THR A 156 -22.17 24.83 13.32
N ASP A 157 -22.86 25.96 13.16
CA ASP A 157 -22.84 26.75 11.92
C ASP A 157 -21.52 27.53 11.71
N VAL A 158 -20.54 27.38 12.61
CA VAL A 158 -19.24 28.03 12.49
C VAL A 158 -18.47 27.38 11.33
N PRO A 159 -18.07 28.15 10.31
CA PRO A 159 -17.27 27.63 9.22
C PRO A 159 -15.89 27.18 9.71
N VAL A 160 -15.47 26.00 9.26
CA VAL A 160 -14.16 25.43 9.56
C VAL A 160 -13.48 24.95 8.26
N PRO A 161 -12.15 24.97 8.20
CA PRO A 161 -11.42 24.43 7.06
C PRO A 161 -11.56 22.91 7.00
N PHE A 162 -11.53 22.35 5.80
CA PHE A 162 -11.61 20.91 5.57
C PHE A 162 -10.55 20.11 6.33
N HIS A 163 -9.36 20.69 6.53
CA HIS A 163 -8.26 20.05 7.25
C HIS A 163 -8.64 19.62 8.67
N ASP A 164 -9.41 20.43 9.38
CA ASP A 164 -9.78 20.16 10.78
C ASP A 164 -10.79 19.01 10.85
N VAL A 165 -11.79 19.03 9.97
CA VAL A 165 -12.75 17.92 9.80
C VAL A 165 -12.04 16.63 9.42
N LYS A 166 -11.12 16.69 8.45
CA LYS A 166 -10.31 15.55 8.03
C LYS A 166 -9.52 14.97 9.19
N THR A 167 -8.89 15.82 10.01
CA THR A 167 -8.05 15.40 11.14
C THR A 167 -8.89 14.67 12.18
N ILE A 168 -10.02 15.25 12.58
CA ILE A 168 -10.94 14.65 13.55
C ILE A 168 -11.50 13.32 13.02
N LEU A 169 -12.01 13.32 11.78
CA LEU A 169 -12.62 12.13 11.18
C LEU A 169 -11.61 11.00 10.99
N SER A 170 -10.39 11.31 10.54
CA SER A 170 -9.33 10.31 10.38
C SER A 170 -8.93 9.70 11.73
N GLY A 171 -8.87 10.52 12.79
CA GLY A 171 -8.65 10.05 14.15
C GLY A 171 -9.76 9.12 14.64
N SER A 172 -11.03 9.49 14.41
CA SER A 172 -12.18 8.67 14.80
C SER A 172 -12.20 7.33 14.06
N LEU A 173 -12.01 7.35 12.73
CA LEU A 173 -11.99 6.14 11.90
C LEU A 173 -10.82 5.21 12.25
N ALA A 174 -9.65 5.76 12.61
CA ALA A 174 -8.51 4.96 13.06
C ALA A 174 -8.72 4.37 14.47
N ALA A 175 -9.47 5.07 15.33
CA ALA A 175 -9.82 4.62 16.67
C ALA A 175 -11.03 3.68 16.71
N ALA A 176 -11.86 3.68 15.67
CA ALA A 176 -13.06 2.86 15.58
C ALA A 176 -12.70 1.38 15.72
N VAL A 177 -13.05 0.81 16.87
CA VAL A 177 -12.84 -0.61 17.15
C VAL A 177 -13.81 -1.38 16.27
N GLY A 178 -13.28 -2.13 15.29
CA GLY A 178 -14.09 -3.01 14.46
C GLY A 178 -14.96 -3.91 15.32
N ARG A 179 -16.25 -4.03 14.99
CA ARG A 179 -17.16 -4.96 15.66
C ARG A 179 -16.73 -6.38 15.33
N GLN A 180 -15.96 -6.99 16.22
CA GLN A 180 -15.63 -8.41 16.10
C GLN A 180 -16.76 -9.24 16.71
N PRO A 181 -17.31 -10.23 15.97
CA PRO A 181 -18.25 -11.16 16.54
C PRO A 181 -17.52 -12.01 17.59
N LEU A 182 -17.83 -11.79 18.86
CA LEU A 182 -17.31 -12.58 19.98
C LEU A 182 -18.14 -13.86 20.11
N ARG A 183 -17.51 -14.96 20.58
CA ARG A 183 -18.17 -16.24 20.89
C ARG A 183 -18.78 -16.98 19.68
N THR A 184 -18.12 -16.95 18.54
CA THR A 184 -18.51 -17.70 17.32
C THR A 184 -18.23 -19.20 17.39
N GLY A 185 -17.58 -19.69 18.46
CA GLY A 185 -17.08 -21.06 18.59
C GLY A 185 -15.70 -21.28 17.96
N ALA A 186 -15.14 -20.26 17.31
CA ALA A 186 -13.78 -20.24 16.77
C ALA A 186 -12.78 -19.58 17.76
N ILE A 187 -11.50 -19.57 17.38
CA ILE A 187 -10.46 -18.80 18.07
C ILE A 187 -10.86 -17.31 18.03
N THR A 188 -10.91 -16.67 19.20
CA THR A 188 -11.21 -15.23 19.31
C THR A 188 -9.91 -14.46 19.46
N ALA A 189 -9.61 -13.55 18.53
CA ALA A 189 -8.44 -12.68 18.57
C ALA A 189 -8.90 -11.23 18.79
N THR A 190 -8.54 -10.66 19.94
CA THR A 190 -8.98 -9.33 20.40
C THR A 190 -7.86 -8.67 21.21
N SER A 191 -7.94 -7.35 21.41
CA SER A 191 -7.12 -6.68 22.42
C SER A 191 -7.46 -7.19 23.83
N MET A 192 -6.63 -6.89 24.83
CA MET A 192 -6.84 -7.37 26.22
C MET A 192 -8.04 -6.75 26.94
N ILE A 193 -8.75 -5.81 26.29
CA ILE A 193 -9.87 -5.08 26.90
C ILE A 193 -11.20 -5.82 26.69
N PRO A 194 -11.61 -6.21 25.47
CA PRO A 194 -12.79 -7.05 25.31
C PRO A 194 -12.59 -8.41 26.00
N LEU A 195 -13.66 -8.91 26.65
CA LEU A 195 -13.68 -10.20 27.37
C LEU A 195 -12.78 -10.26 28.63
N ARG A 196 -12.37 -9.12 29.16
CA ARG A 196 -11.65 -9.01 30.44
C ARG A 196 -12.37 -9.76 31.57
N GLY A 197 -11.66 -10.66 32.23
CA GLY A 197 -12.17 -11.46 33.35
C GLY A 197 -13.13 -12.60 32.98
N VAL A 198 -13.35 -12.86 31.68
CA VAL A 198 -14.12 -14.03 31.23
C VAL A 198 -13.20 -15.26 31.25
N PRO A 199 -13.58 -16.36 31.93
CA PRO A 199 -12.73 -17.53 32.02
C PRO A 199 -12.62 -18.25 30.67
N PHE A 200 -11.40 -18.63 30.31
CA PHE A 200 -11.09 -19.43 29.13
C PHE A 200 -10.08 -20.52 29.50
N ARG A 201 -10.24 -21.71 28.92
CA ARG A 201 -9.27 -22.81 29.10
C ARG A 201 -7.86 -22.41 28.67
N VAL A 202 -7.74 -21.71 27.56
CA VAL A 202 -6.44 -21.24 27.05
C VAL A 202 -6.55 -19.76 26.70
N ILE A 203 -5.62 -18.96 27.22
CA ILE A 203 -5.45 -17.54 26.88
C ILE A 203 -4.08 -17.36 26.25
N CYS A 204 -4.03 -16.67 25.10
CA CYS A 204 -2.79 -16.34 24.41
C CYS A 204 -2.64 -14.82 24.32
N VAL A 205 -1.59 -14.26 24.92
CA VAL A 205 -1.19 -12.86 24.80
C VAL A 205 -0.03 -12.80 23.81
N ALA A 206 -0.29 -12.26 22.62
CA ALA A 206 0.71 -12.17 21.56
C ALA A 206 1.38 -10.78 21.52
N GLY A 207 2.71 -10.76 21.49
CA GLY A 207 3.50 -9.53 21.31
C GLY A 207 3.52 -8.63 22.55
N PHE A 208 3.70 -9.21 23.73
CA PHE A 208 3.76 -8.45 24.98
C PHE A 208 5.15 -7.83 25.19
N ASP A 209 5.46 -6.85 24.35
CA ASP A 209 6.76 -6.16 24.22
C ASP A 209 6.67 -4.70 24.69
N GLU A 210 7.78 -3.97 24.67
CA GLU A 210 7.85 -2.57 25.18
C GLU A 210 6.78 -1.68 24.51
N GLU A 211 6.55 -1.87 23.21
CA GLU A 211 5.52 -1.17 22.45
C GLU A 211 4.09 -1.44 22.97
N ALA A 212 3.83 -2.65 23.48
CA ALA A 212 2.53 -3.00 24.05
C ALA A 212 2.29 -2.35 25.43
N VAL A 213 3.36 -1.95 26.12
CA VAL A 213 3.31 -1.34 27.46
C VAL A 213 3.56 0.18 27.42
N ALA A 214 4.03 0.69 26.27
CA ALA A 214 4.31 2.10 26.07
C ALA A 214 3.05 2.94 26.36
N PRO A 215 3.16 3.96 27.24
CA PRO A 215 2.06 4.90 27.43
C PRO A 215 1.80 5.61 26.10
N ARG A 216 0.54 5.92 25.83
CA ARG A 216 0.22 6.86 24.76
C ARG A 216 0.74 8.23 25.18
N ASP A 217 1.26 9.01 24.22
CA ASP A 217 1.69 10.38 24.49
C ASP A 217 0.54 11.13 25.18
N GLY A 218 0.79 11.58 26.41
CA GLY A 218 -0.13 12.42 27.16
C GLY A 218 0.08 13.88 26.80
N ASP A 219 -0.98 14.68 26.83
CA ASP A 219 -0.83 16.14 26.75
C ASP A 219 -0.07 16.64 27.98
N SER A 220 0.95 17.49 27.76
CA SER A 220 1.77 18.04 28.85
C SER A 220 0.99 18.88 29.87
N ASP A 221 -0.26 19.22 29.54
CA ASP A 221 -1.18 20.02 30.34
C ASP A 221 -2.22 19.18 31.11
N ASP A 222 -2.01 17.87 31.25
CA ASP A 222 -2.88 17.03 32.09
C ASP A 222 -2.67 17.32 33.59
N LEU A 223 -3.66 17.98 34.21
CA LEU A 223 -3.67 18.27 35.64
C LEU A 223 -3.80 17.01 36.51
N VAL A 224 -4.35 15.92 35.97
CA VAL A 224 -4.46 14.62 36.66
C VAL A 224 -3.08 14.00 36.84
N GLU A 225 -2.17 14.15 35.87
CA GLU A 225 -0.79 13.68 36.01
C GLU A 225 -0.03 14.41 37.12
N ARG A 226 -0.34 15.68 37.36
CA ARG A 226 0.29 16.48 38.43
C ARG A 226 -0.11 16.00 39.82
N GLN A 227 -1.37 15.57 39.99
CA GLN A 227 -1.86 15.04 41.25
C GLN A 227 -2.89 13.93 41.00
N ARG A 228 -2.42 12.69 41.00
CA ARG A 228 -3.28 11.51 40.90
C ARG A 228 -4.00 11.25 42.22
N LEU A 229 -5.30 11.11 42.16
CA LEU A 229 -6.22 10.72 43.22
C LEU A 229 -6.66 9.26 43.05
N LEU A 230 -7.24 8.71 44.12
CA LEU A 230 -7.80 7.36 44.08
C LEU A 230 -9.01 7.32 43.14
N GLY A 231 -8.93 6.47 42.12
CA GLY A 231 -9.96 6.34 41.09
C GLY A 231 -9.56 6.93 39.74
N ASP A 232 -8.47 7.69 39.69
CA ASP A 232 -7.93 8.19 38.42
C ASP A 232 -7.42 7.04 37.56
N MET A 233 -7.62 7.19 36.25
CA MET A 233 -7.14 6.22 35.27
C MET A 233 -5.62 6.29 35.17
N ASP A 234 -4.97 5.13 35.14
CA ASP A 234 -3.53 5.02 34.95
C ASP A 234 -3.24 3.91 33.96
N GLN A 235 -2.89 4.29 32.73
CA GLN A 235 -2.65 3.34 31.64
C GLN A 235 -1.61 2.28 32.01
N ARG A 236 -0.57 2.66 32.76
CA ARG A 236 0.49 1.71 33.18
C ARG A 236 -0.06 0.66 34.15
N VAL A 237 -0.93 1.09 35.07
CA VAL A 237 -1.62 0.19 35.99
C VAL A 237 -2.67 -0.65 35.25
N ASP A 238 -3.37 -0.07 34.28
CA ASP A 238 -4.37 -0.80 33.49
C ASP A 238 -3.79 -1.93 32.68
N ILE A 239 -2.61 -1.74 32.07
CA ILE A 239 -1.90 -2.81 31.34
C ILE A 239 -1.46 -3.91 32.30
N ARG A 240 -0.88 -3.57 33.45
CA ARG A 240 -0.53 -4.55 34.51
C ARG A 240 -1.77 -5.32 34.97
N ARG A 241 -2.87 -4.62 35.22
CA ARG A 241 -4.14 -5.22 35.62
C ARG A 241 -4.69 -6.13 34.52
N SER A 242 -4.55 -5.76 33.25
CA SER A 242 -5.01 -6.57 32.11
C SER A 242 -4.22 -7.88 32.00
N LEU A 243 -2.90 -7.84 32.22
CA LEU A 243 -2.08 -9.06 32.32
C LEU A 243 -2.51 -9.94 33.50
N LEU A 244 -2.77 -9.34 34.66
CA LEU A 244 -3.27 -10.05 35.84
C LEU A 244 -4.64 -10.70 35.59
N ASP A 245 -5.55 -10.00 34.91
CA ASP A 245 -6.86 -10.55 34.57
C ASP A 245 -6.72 -11.74 33.60
N CYS A 246 -5.77 -11.68 32.64
CA CYS A 246 -5.45 -12.83 31.78
C CYS A 246 -4.90 -14.01 32.59
N LEU A 247 -4.03 -13.75 33.56
CA LEU A 247 -3.48 -14.77 34.47
C LEU A 247 -4.58 -15.45 35.29
N LEU A 248 -5.54 -14.67 35.82
CA LEU A 248 -6.62 -15.17 36.66
C LEU A 248 -7.74 -15.86 35.85
N ALA A 249 -7.93 -15.47 34.59
CA ALA A 249 -8.97 -16.03 33.72
C ALA A 249 -8.56 -17.31 33.00
N ALA A 250 -7.27 -17.59 32.87
CA ALA A 250 -6.77 -18.79 32.19
C ALA A 250 -6.94 -20.03 33.08
N GLU A 251 -7.76 -21.00 32.66
CA GLU A 251 -8.04 -22.20 33.46
C GLU A 251 -6.99 -23.30 33.28
N ASP A 252 -6.57 -23.59 32.03
CA ASP A 252 -5.60 -24.66 31.74
C ASP A 252 -4.22 -24.09 31.38
N ARG A 253 -4.15 -23.06 30.52
CA ARG A 253 -2.88 -22.53 29.99
C ARG A 253 -2.94 -21.03 29.70
N LEU A 254 -1.91 -20.31 30.12
CA LEU A 254 -1.58 -18.98 29.63
C LEU A 254 -0.33 -19.07 28.75
N ILE A 255 -0.39 -18.49 27.55
CA ILE A 255 0.73 -18.40 26.61
C ILE A 255 1.00 -16.93 26.36
N ILE A 256 2.22 -16.47 26.65
CA ILE A 256 2.65 -15.10 26.37
C ILE A 256 3.79 -15.19 25.36
N THR A 257 3.70 -14.45 24.26
CA THR A 257 4.81 -14.31 23.30
C THR A 257 5.38 -12.91 23.35
N CYS A 258 6.70 -12.82 23.33
CA CYS A 258 7.45 -11.57 23.31
C CYS A 258 8.71 -11.70 22.44
N THR A 259 9.27 -10.57 22.05
CA THR A 259 10.51 -10.48 21.28
C THR A 259 11.71 -10.54 22.22
N GLY A 260 12.27 -11.73 22.42
CA GLY A 260 13.43 -11.93 23.31
C GLY A 260 14.81 -11.68 22.71
N MET A 261 14.92 -11.45 21.40
CA MET A 261 16.21 -11.23 20.71
C MET A 261 16.09 -10.21 19.57
N SER A 262 17.14 -9.41 19.41
CA SER A 262 17.28 -8.47 18.29
C SER A 262 17.51 -9.19 16.97
N VAL A 263 16.68 -8.88 15.97
CA VAL A 263 16.80 -9.45 14.61
C VAL A 263 18.10 -9.03 13.91
N ALA A 264 18.65 -7.87 14.28
CA ALA A 264 19.84 -7.29 13.67
C ALA A 264 21.14 -7.75 14.34
N THR A 265 21.17 -7.75 15.67
CA THR A 265 22.41 -8.00 16.45
C THR A 265 22.43 -9.36 17.12
N ASN A 266 21.31 -10.09 17.14
CA ASN A 266 21.14 -11.34 17.87
C ASN A 266 21.42 -11.22 19.39
N ALA A 267 21.41 -9.99 19.91
CA ALA A 267 21.52 -9.72 21.34
C ALA A 267 20.19 -10.04 22.04
N THR A 268 20.27 -10.46 23.30
CA THR A 268 19.10 -10.68 24.17
C THR A 268 18.44 -9.35 24.48
N LEU A 269 17.11 -9.34 24.41
CA LEU A 269 16.29 -8.17 24.75
C LEU A 269 15.66 -8.42 26.12
N PRO A 270 15.65 -7.42 27.02
CA PRO A 270 15.00 -7.57 28.31
C PRO A 270 13.49 -7.73 28.14
N LEU A 271 12.88 -8.53 29.02
CA LEU A 271 11.42 -8.62 29.11
C LEU A 271 10.86 -7.29 29.63
N VAL A 272 9.66 -6.94 29.19
CA VAL A 272 8.92 -5.80 29.74
C VAL A 272 8.70 -5.98 31.25
N THR A 273 8.69 -4.87 31.99
CA THR A 273 8.68 -4.89 33.45
C THR A 273 7.60 -5.80 34.06
N PRO A 274 6.32 -5.77 33.64
CA PRO A 274 5.30 -6.65 34.23
C PRO A 274 5.57 -8.14 33.99
N LEU A 275 6.18 -8.48 32.86
CA LEU A 275 6.53 -9.86 32.53
C LEU A 275 7.80 -10.31 33.28
N ALA A 276 8.79 -9.44 33.41
CA ALA A 276 9.98 -9.70 34.22
C ALA A 276 9.61 -9.93 35.70
N GLU A 277 8.73 -9.09 36.27
CA GLU A 277 8.19 -9.24 37.62
C GLU A 277 7.45 -10.58 37.79
N PHE A 278 6.68 -10.99 36.79
CA PHE A 278 5.98 -12.28 36.80
C PHE A 278 6.96 -13.46 36.75
N VAL A 279 7.97 -13.41 35.87
CA VAL A 279 9.01 -14.45 35.77
C VAL A 279 9.77 -14.59 37.09
N GLU A 280 10.14 -13.47 37.71
CA GLU A 280 10.79 -13.46 39.02
C GLU A 280 9.88 -14.05 40.12
N PHE A 281 8.60 -13.64 40.14
CA PHE A 281 7.61 -14.17 41.07
C PHE A 281 7.51 -15.70 40.96
N VAL A 282 7.42 -16.24 39.75
CA VAL A 282 7.30 -17.68 39.52
C VAL A 282 8.60 -18.42 39.88
N GLY A 283 9.77 -17.81 39.65
CA GLY A 283 11.06 -18.33 40.10
C GLY A 283 11.14 -18.50 41.62
N ARG A 284 10.66 -17.51 42.38
CA ARG A 284 10.56 -17.58 43.86
C ARG A 284 9.62 -18.70 44.34
N HIS A 285 8.70 -19.17 43.49
CA HIS A 285 7.73 -20.23 43.80
C HIS A 285 8.15 -21.61 43.24
N GLY A 286 9.42 -21.77 42.86
CA GLY A 286 10.00 -23.08 42.58
C GLY A 286 10.17 -23.43 41.11
N VAL A 287 9.99 -22.48 40.19
CA VAL A 287 10.43 -22.68 38.80
C VAL A 287 11.95 -22.54 38.72
N PRO A 288 12.66 -23.53 38.14
CA PRO A 288 14.12 -23.51 38.07
C PRO A 288 14.61 -22.51 37.04
N SER A 289 15.81 -21.97 37.26
CA SER A 289 16.58 -21.26 36.23
C SER A 289 17.34 -22.24 35.35
N VAL A 290 17.45 -21.92 34.06
CA VAL A 290 18.17 -22.67 33.05
C VAL A 290 19.20 -21.74 32.41
N GLU A 291 20.47 -22.14 32.45
CA GLU A 291 21.53 -21.41 31.77
C GLU A 291 21.44 -21.65 30.26
N ARG A 292 21.40 -20.56 29.48
CA ARG A 292 21.39 -20.60 28.01
C ARG A 292 22.17 -19.41 27.49
N MET A 293 23.02 -19.62 26.47
CA MET A 293 23.84 -18.55 25.87
C MET A 293 24.70 -17.74 26.88
N GLY A 294 25.05 -18.32 28.04
CA GLY A 294 25.80 -17.63 29.10
C GLY A 294 24.97 -16.70 29.97
N GLU A 295 23.64 -16.73 29.85
CA GLU A 295 22.68 -16.00 30.68
C GLU A 295 21.72 -16.98 31.37
N GLU A 296 21.17 -16.59 32.53
CA GLU A 296 20.17 -17.37 33.25
C GLU A 296 18.76 -16.97 32.81
N PHE A 297 17.95 -17.94 32.38
CA PHE A 297 16.56 -17.76 32.01
C PHE A 297 15.65 -18.62 32.87
N SER A 298 14.38 -18.26 33.00
CA SER A 298 13.41 -19.07 33.73
C SER A 298 13.02 -20.32 32.94
N GLY A 299 12.76 -21.43 33.63
CA GLY A 299 12.34 -22.69 33.01
C GLY A 299 10.99 -22.66 32.29
N ILE A 300 10.24 -21.55 32.42
CA ILE A 300 9.01 -21.29 31.65
C ILE A 300 9.28 -20.53 30.34
N GLU A 301 10.48 -20.00 30.13
CA GLU A 301 10.87 -19.29 28.92
C GLU A 301 11.25 -20.28 27.82
N VAL A 302 10.61 -20.15 26.67
CA VAL A 302 10.84 -21.00 25.50
C VAL A 302 11.33 -20.16 24.34
N PHE A 303 12.56 -20.43 23.90
CA PHE A 303 13.16 -19.73 22.76
C PHE A 303 12.81 -20.42 21.45
N HIS A 304 12.11 -19.70 20.59
CA HIS A 304 11.73 -20.16 19.25
C HIS A 304 12.81 -19.79 18.22
N PRO A 305 13.12 -20.69 17.27
CA PRO A 305 13.97 -20.37 16.12
C PRO A 305 13.37 -19.25 15.26
N ARG A 306 14.22 -18.36 14.73
CA ARG A 306 13.82 -17.22 13.88
C ARG A 306 12.99 -17.62 12.65
N HIS A 307 13.38 -18.72 12.00
CA HIS A 307 12.74 -19.17 10.76
C HIS A 307 11.82 -20.36 11.04
N ALA A 308 10.61 -20.32 10.48
CA ALA A 308 9.65 -21.43 10.56
C ALA A 308 10.23 -22.76 10.03
N CYS A 309 11.05 -22.69 8.98
CA CYS A 309 11.75 -23.83 8.39
C CYS A 309 13.06 -24.22 9.12
N SER A 310 13.32 -23.71 10.32
CA SER A 310 14.44 -24.18 11.12
C SER A 310 14.25 -25.66 11.48
N ARG A 311 15.30 -26.47 11.29
CA ARG A 311 15.29 -27.90 11.67
C ARG A 311 14.90 -28.11 13.13
N GLN A 312 15.26 -27.17 14.00
CA GLN A 312 14.95 -27.22 15.44
C GLN A 312 13.45 -27.26 15.73
N ASN A 313 12.59 -26.75 14.84
CA ASN A 313 11.13 -26.78 15.03
C ASN A 313 10.52 -28.18 14.88
N PHE A 314 11.22 -29.11 14.21
CA PHE A 314 10.72 -30.43 13.84
C PHE A 314 11.38 -31.57 14.61
N VAL A 315 12.27 -31.24 15.55
CA VAL A 315 12.93 -32.21 16.43
C VAL A 315 12.30 -32.13 17.81
N SER A 316 11.93 -33.27 18.37
CA SER A 316 11.43 -33.38 19.74
C SER A 316 12.47 -32.91 20.75
N ASP A 317 12.01 -32.38 21.89
CA ASP A 317 12.88 -31.98 23.02
C ASP A 317 13.83 -30.81 22.75
N VAL A 318 13.67 -30.10 21.62
CA VAL A 318 14.47 -28.90 21.30
C VAL A 318 13.75 -27.62 21.68
N VAL A 319 12.54 -27.41 21.14
CA VAL A 319 11.71 -26.22 21.43
C VAL A 319 10.67 -26.55 22.49
N ARG A 320 10.09 -27.75 22.46
CA ARG A 320 9.19 -28.24 23.50
C ARG A 320 9.57 -29.66 23.93
N PRO A 321 9.41 -29.99 25.22
CA PRO A 321 9.57 -31.37 25.69
C PRO A 321 8.56 -32.31 25.02
N GLN A 322 9.01 -33.53 24.73
CA GLN A 322 8.23 -34.70 24.31
C GLN A 322 7.50 -34.59 22.96
N THR A 323 7.47 -33.42 22.33
CA THR A 323 6.77 -33.19 21.06
C THR A 323 7.53 -32.22 20.17
N PRO A 324 7.52 -32.40 18.84
CA PRO A 324 8.01 -31.37 17.91
C PRO A 324 7.12 -30.12 18.03
N TRP A 325 7.72 -28.95 17.83
CA TRP A 325 7.01 -27.67 17.94
C TRP A 325 6.10 -27.36 16.76
N SER A 326 6.60 -27.57 15.53
CA SER A 326 5.86 -27.25 14.32
C SER A 326 5.20 -28.48 13.72
N HIS A 327 3.96 -28.30 13.26
CA HIS A 327 3.18 -29.29 12.50
C HIS A 327 3.08 -28.93 11.01
N ASP A 328 3.75 -27.86 10.56
CA ASP A 328 3.73 -27.43 9.17
C ASP A 328 4.60 -28.36 8.30
N ARG A 329 3.92 -29.11 7.43
CA ARG A 329 4.55 -30.05 6.50
C ARG A 329 5.41 -29.35 5.46
N ALA A 330 5.01 -28.17 4.97
CA ALA A 330 5.76 -27.43 3.97
C ALA A 330 7.09 -26.94 4.56
N ALA A 331 7.03 -26.32 5.74
CA ALA A 331 8.25 -25.91 6.45
C ALA A 331 9.14 -27.09 6.84
N CYS A 332 8.58 -28.26 7.16
CA CYS A 332 9.35 -29.49 7.44
C CYS A 332 10.12 -29.97 6.20
N HIS A 333 9.47 -29.97 5.03
CA HIS A 333 10.12 -30.34 3.78
C HIS A 333 11.30 -29.39 3.47
N THR A 334 11.08 -28.09 3.62
CA THR A 334 12.13 -27.09 3.46
C THR A 334 13.27 -27.28 4.47
N ALA A 335 12.96 -27.59 5.74
CA ALA A 335 13.95 -27.87 6.78
C ALA A 335 14.84 -29.08 6.45
N ALA A 336 14.25 -30.13 5.85
CA ALA A 336 14.98 -31.31 5.40
C ALA A 336 15.87 -31.00 4.18
N ALA A 337 15.39 -30.18 3.25
CA ALA A 337 16.13 -29.78 2.05
C ALA A 337 17.19 -28.71 2.28
N LEU A 338 17.10 -27.94 3.38
CA LEU A 338 18.07 -26.90 3.75
C LEU A 338 19.49 -27.49 3.82
N GLY A 339 20.40 -26.93 3.01
CA GLY A 339 21.80 -27.37 2.89
C GLY A 339 22.04 -28.49 1.87
N ALA A 340 21.00 -29.04 1.25
CA ALA A 340 21.17 -29.87 0.05
C ALA A 340 21.76 -29.00 -1.06
N LYS A 341 22.73 -29.53 -1.81
CA LYS A 341 23.15 -28.87 -3.04
C LYS A 341 21.93 -28.78 -3.96
N PRO A 342 21.62 -27.61 -4.55
CA PRO A 342 20.58 -27.55 -5.56
C PRO A 342 20.93 -28.60 -6.62
N ALA A 343 19.96 -29.42 -7.01
CA ALA A 343 20.14 -30.28 -8.15
C ALA A 343 20.48 -29.35 -9.32
N THR A 344 21.73 -29.37 -9.77
CA THR A 344 22.10 -28.76 -11.04
C THR A 344 21.45 -29.63 -12.10
N ASP A 345 20.20 -29.29 -12.44
CA ASP A 345 19.68 -29.64 -13.74
C ASP A 345 20.62 -28.99 -14.74
N THR A 346 21.52 -29.81 -15.27
CA THR A 346 22.30 -29.45 -16.45
C THR A 346 21.25 -29.28 -17.52
N ALA A 347 20.85 -28.03 -17.79
CA ALA A 347 19.89 -27.72 -18.82
C ALA A 347 20.36 -28.44 -20.08
N ALA A 348 19.64 -29.49 -20.48
CA ALA A 348 19.88 -30.14 -21.75
C ALA A 348 19.79 -29.03 -22.80
N GLY A 349 20.80 -28.90 -23.65
CA GLY A 349 20.81 -27.86 -24.66
C GLY A 349 19.53 -27.96 -25.49
N ILE A 350 18.62 -27.00 -25.29
CA ILE A 350 17.39 -26.92 -26.07
C ILE A 350 17.81 -26.45 -27.45
N ALA A 351 17.84 -27.37 -28.41
CA ALA A 351 18.06 -27.04 -29.80
C ALA A 351 16.69 -26.62 -30.40
N PRO A 352 16.49 -25.33 -30.74
CA PRO A 352 15.29 -24.93 -31.45
C PRO A 352 15.24 -25.63 -32.82
N PRO A 353 14.04 -25.88 -33.37
CA PRO A 353 13.92 -26.45 -34.71
C PRO A 353 14.64 -25.55 -35.74
N PRO A 354 15.28 -26.14 -36.76
CA PRO A 354 16.01 -25.37 -37.77
C PRO A 354 15.04 -24.42 -38.50
N ARG A 355 15.35 -23.12 -38.46
CA ARG A 355 14.56 -22.08 -39.13
C ARG A 355 15.03 -21.93 -40.57
N SER A 356 14.13 -22.12 -41.54
CA SER A 356 14.41 -21.93 -42.98
C SER A 356 14.23 -20.48 -43.44
N LEU A 357 13.51 -19.66 -42.66
CA LEU A 357 13.30 -18.23 -42.89
C LEU A 357 13.59 -17.50 -41.58
N ILE A 358 14.46 -16.48 -41.65
CA ILE A 358 14.78 -15.61 -40.51
C ILE A 358 14.37 -14.20 -40.91
N GLU A 359 13.40 -13.64 -40.19
CA GLU A 359 13.05 -12.23 -40.34
C GLU A 359 14.23 -11.33 -39.94
N LEU A 360 14.36 -10.19 -40.61
CA LEU A 360 15.47 -9.26 -40.36
C LEU A 360 15.46 -8.69 -38.93
N LYS A 361 14.26 -8.49 -38.35
CA LYS A 361 14.08 -7.91 -37.01
C LYS A 361 14.63 -8.84 -35.90
N PRO A 362 14.27 -10.14 -35.82
CA PRO A 362 14.92 -11.10 -34.93
C PRO A 362 16.43 -11.22 -35.13
N LEU A 363 16.92 -11.20 -36.38
CA LEU A 363 18.35 -11.28 -36.65
C LEU A 363 19.10 -10.05 -36.10
N ALA A 364 18.57 -8.85 -36.32
CA ALA A 364 19.15 -7.62 -35.79
C ALA A 364 19.16 -7.61 -34.26
N ALA A 365 18.06 -8.07 -33.63
CA ALA A 365 17.97 -8.19 -32.18
C ALA A 365 19.02 -9.17 -31.63
N PHE A 366 19.20 -10.32 -32.27
CA PHE A 366 20.22 -11.31 -31.90
C PHE A 366 21.65 -10.77 -32.02
N MET A 367 21.95 -9.97 -33.05
CA MET A 367 23.26 -9.36 -33.21
C MET A 367 23.57 -8.28 -32.15
N ALA A 368 22.54 -7.63 -31.60
CA ALA A 368 22.69 -6.61 -30.56
C ALA A 368 22.77 -7.23 -29.16
N ASP A 369 21.90 -8.19 -28.86
CA ASP A 369 21.85 -8.94 -27.60
C ASP A 369 21.44 -10.40 -27.90
N PRO A 370 22.40 -11.34 -28.03
CA PRO A 370 22.09 -12.72 -28.41
C PRO A 370 21.39 -13.50 -27.31
N LEU A 371 21.47 -13.06 -26.05
CA LEU A 371 20.83 -13.74 -24.92
C LEU A 371 19.33 -13.49 -24.89
N TRP A 372 18.89 -12.29 -25.29
CA TRP A 372 17.47 -11.93 -25.25
C TRP A 372 16.59 -12.82 -26.16
N PRO A 373 16.92 -13.05 -27.45
CA PRO A 373 16.15 -13.97 -28.29
C PRO A 373 16.29 -15.42 -27.84
N TYR A 374 17.43 -15.82 -27.25
CA TYR A 374 17.57 -17.17 -26.71
C TYR A 374 16.56 -17.40 -25.56
N VAL A 375 16.51 -16.51 -24.58
CA VAL A 375 15.57 -16.61 -23.45
C VAL A 375 14.12 -16.53 -23.94
N ARG A 376 13.79 -15.55 -24.79
CA ARG A 376 12.42 -15.31 -25.23
C ARG A 376 11.91 -16.30 -26.27
N GLU A 377 12.71 -16.64 -27.27
CA GLU A 377 12.26 -17.45 -28.41
C GLU A 377 12.68 -18.93 -28.29
N THR A 378 13.78 -19.25 -27.59
CA THR A 378 14.23 -20.65 -27.41
C THR A 378 13.71 -21.24 -26.11
N LEU A 379 13.78 -20.50 -25.00
CA LEU A 379 13.26 -20.97 -23.71
C LEU A 379 11.78 -20.63 -23.50
N ALA A 380 11.18 -19.80 -24.36
CA ALA A 380 9.82 -19.27 -24.21
C ALA A 380 9.59 -18.54 -22.85
N ILE A 381 10.67 -18.01 -22.28
CA ILE A 381 10.62 -17.23 -21.04
C ILE A 381 10.51 -15.77 -21.44
N ASN A 382 9.43 -15.10 -21.04
CA ASN A 382 9.36 -13.66 -21.14
C ASN A 382 9.95 -13.04 -19.87
N PRO A 383 11.18 -12.49 -19.88
CA PRO A 383 11.78 -11.87 -18.70
C PRO A 383 11.15 -10.50 -18.41
N TRP A 384 10.22 -10.04 -19.25
CA TRP A 384 9.46 -8.84 -18.97
C TRP A 384 8.69 -9.03 -17.66
N TRP A 385 8.96 -8.13 -16.74
CA TRP A 385 8.21 -7.95 -15.52
C TRP A 385 7.79 -6.49 -15.52
N ASP A 386 6.57 -6.22 -15.08
CA ASP A 386 6.10 -4.86 -14.88
C ASP A 386 6.94 -4.25 -13.75
N ASN A 387 8.00 -3.53 -14.12
CA ASN A 387 8.78 -2.75 -13.18
C ASN A 387 8.01 -1.45 -12.92
N ALA A 388 6.78 -1.60 -12.41
CA ALA A 388 5.90 -0.53 -11.98
C ALA A 388 6.51 0.13 -10.73
N GLY A 389 7.64 0.79 -10.94
CA GLY A 389 8.18 1.73 -9.97
C GLY A 389 7.12 2.80 -9.75
N VAL A 390 6.93 3.20 -8.49
CA VAL A 390 6.07 4.32 -8.16
C VAL A 390 6.59 5.53 -8.94
N THR A 391 5.82 5.97 -9.94
CA THR A 391 6.15 7.20 -10.64
C THR A 391 5.98 8.33 -9.64
N PRO A 392 7.05 9.08 -9.31
CA PRO A 392 6.93 10.18 -8.36
C PRO A 392 5.97 11.23 -8.89
N ALA A 393 5.18 11.83 -8.00
CA ALA A 393 4.29 12.95 -8.30
C ALA A 393 5.08 14.26 -8.45
N THR A 394 6.12 14.25 -9.28
CA THR A 394 7.02 15.39 -9.52
C THR A 394 7.00 15.72 -11.01
N ILE A 395 6.98 17.02 -11.32
CA ILE A 395 7.16 17.50 -12.69
C ILE A 395 8.62 17.22 -13.09
N PRO A 396 8.88 16.54 -14.21
CA PRO A 396 10.24 16.27 -14.66
C PRO A 396 10.94 17.60 -14.99
N LEU A 397 12.09 17.85 -14.35
CA LEU A 397 12.94 19.02 -14.64
C LEU A 397 14.11 18.68 -15.57
N GLU A 398 14.42 17.39 -15.69
CA GLU A 398 15.49 16.87 -16.52
C GLU A 398 14.99 15.69 -17.33
N LEU A 399 15.55 15.53 -18.53
CA LEU A 399 15.26 14.41 -19.40
C LEU A 399 16.29 13.31 -19.20
N SER A 400 15.83 12.07 -19.05
CA SER A 400 16.69 10.90 -19.06
C SER A 400 17.38 10.73 -20.42
N LYS A 401 18.50 10.01 -20.43
CA LYS A 401 19.21 9.67 -21.68
C LYS A 401 18.32 8.93 -22.70
N ARG A 402 17.32 8.18 -22.21
CA ARG A 402 16.35 7.48 -23.07
C ARG A 402 15.40 8.48 -23.72
N GLU A 403 14.77 9.34 -22.94
CA GLU A 403 13.84 10.36 -23.43
C GLU A 403 14.52 11.33 -24.41
N GLN A 404 15.74 11.79 -24.10
CA GLN A 404 16.52 12.63 -25.02
C GLN A 404 16.78 11.94 -26.37
N ARG A 405 17.04 10.62 -26.34
CA ARG A 405 17.25 9.84 -27.56
C ARG A 405 15.94 9.69 -28.33
N GLU A 406 14.84 9.38 -27.66
CA GLU A 406 13.53 9.23 -28.29
C GLU A 406 13.08 10.53 -28.97
N LEU A 407 13.20 11.67 -28.28
CA LEU A 407 12.93 13.01 -28.82
C LEU A 407 13.82 13.34 -30.02
N ARG A 408 15.12 13.04 -29.94
CA ARG A 408 16.05 13.24 -31.06
C ARG A 408 15.68 12.38 -32.26
N ASP A 409 15.39 11.10 -32.03
CA ASP A 409 15.06 10.15 -33.09
C ASP A 409 13.70 10.48 -33.73
N ASP A 410 12.75 11.06 -32.96
CA ASP A 410 11.49 11.62 -33.46
C ASP A 410 11.73 12.86 -34.33
N PHE A 411 12.42 13.88 -33.82
CA PHE A 411 12.74 15.10 -34.57
C PHE A 411 13.49 14.80 -35.87
N LEU A 412 14.46 13.87 -35.85
CA LEU A 412 15.19 13.45 -37.04
C LEU A 412 14.29 12.76 -38.05
N ARG A 413 13.34 11.93 -37.62
CA ARG A 413 12.36 11.28 -38.51
C ARG A 413 11.50 12.33 -39.22
N GLN A 414 11.01 13.35 -38.50
CA GLN A 414 10.21 14.42 -39.08
C GLN A 414 11.01 15.27 -40.08
N ARG A 415 12.27 15.57 -39.75
CA ARG A 415 13.16 16.34 -40.62
C ARG A 415 13.55 15.62 -41.91
N LEU A 416 13.61 14.29 -41.86
CA LEU A 416 13.93 13.43 -43.01
C LEU A 416 12.70 13.05 -43.84
N ALA A 417 11.50 13.49 -43.45
CA ALA A 417 10.28 13.23 -44.21
C ALA A 417 10.29 13.97 -45.56
N ALA A 418 9.53 13.47 -46.54
CA ALA A 418 9.57 13.99 -47.92
C ALA A 418 9.16 15.48 -48.04
N ASN A 419 8.29 15.96 -47.15
CA ASN A 419 7.83 17.35 -47.08
C ASN A 419 7.85 17.81 -45.61
N PRO A 420 8.98 18.29 -45.07
CA PRO A 420 9.02 18.81 -43.71
C PRO A 420 8.30 20.17 -43.63
N PRO A 421 7.58 20.45 -42.54
CA PRO A 421 6.93 21.75 -42.36
C PRO A 421 7.96 22.90 -42.35
N PRO A 422 7.60 24.08 -42.88
CA PRO A 422 8.53 25.20 -43.02
C PRO A 422 9.03 25.75 -41.68
N ALA A 423 8.28 25.55 -40.60
CA ALA A 423 8.64 25.92 -39.22
C ALA A 423 8.79 24.70 -38.29
N LEU A 424 9.19 23.54 -38.82
CA LEU A 424 9.27 22.26 -38.11
C LEU A 424 9.87 22.34 -36.70
N ALA A 425 10.96 23.08 -36.51
CA ALA A 425 11.62 23.15 -35.20
C ALA A 425 10.79 23.87 -34.13
N ALA A 426 10.04 24.91 -34.52
CA ALA A 426 9.19 25.67 -33.60
C ALA A 426 7.90 24.89 -33.30
N GLU A 427 7.25 24.36 -34.33
CA GLU A 427 6.02 23.56 -34.21
C GLU A 427 6.27 22.28 -33.40
N TRP A 428 7.39 21.59 -33.64
CA TRP A 428 7.78 20.41 -32.87
C TRP A 428 8.07 20.75 -31.40
N ALA A 429 8.79 21.84 -31.13
CA ALA A 429 9.09 22.25 -29.76
C ALA A 429 7.82 22.61 -28.98
N GLU A 430 6.88 23.31 -29.61
CA GLU A 430 5.58 23.65 -29.03
C GLU A 430 4.74 22.40 -28.74
N ALA A 431 4.67 21.45 -29.69
CA ALA A 431 3.94 20.20 -29.51
C ALA A 431 4.52 19.34 -28.37
N VAL A 432 5.84 19.17 -28.34
CA VAL A 432 6.56 18.38 -27.33
C VAL A 432 6.47 19.02 -25.94
N GLN A 433 6.46 20.36 -25.86
CA GLN A 433 6.23 21.07 -24.60
C GLN A 433 4.78 20.94 -24.13
N ALA A 434 3.80 21.07 -25.03
CA ALA A 434 2.38 20.85 -24.74
C ALA A 434 2.11 19.41 -24.27
N ASP A 435 2.85 18.45 -24.82
CA ASP A 435 2.79 17.04 -24.42
C ASP A 435 3.43 16.75 -23.04
N GLY A 436 4.12 17.73 -22.45
CA GLY A 436 4.93 17.52 -21.25
C GLY A 436 6.10 16.56 -21.49
N GLU A 437 6.56 16.44 -22.74
CA GLU A 437 7.72 15.60 -23.03
C GLU A 437 9.04 16.28 -22.68
N VAL A 438 9.04 17.61 -22.61
CA VAL A 438 10.16 18.48 -22.23
C VAL A 438 9.75 19.35 -21.04
N PRO A 439 10.65 19.58 -20.06
CA PRO A 439 10.41 20.46 -18.90
C PRO A 439 10.05 21.90 -19.23
#